data_AF-W1XA49-F1
#
_entry.id   AF-W1XA49-F1
#
_cell.length_a   1.000
_cell.length_b   1.000
_cell.length_c   1.000
_cell.angle_alpha   90.00
_cell.angle_beta   90.00
_cell.angle_gamma   90.00
#
_symmetry.space_group_name_H-M   'P 1'
#
loop_
_entity.id
_entity.type
_entity.pdbx_description
1 polymer ?
#
loop_
_entity_poly.entity_id
_entity_poly.type
_entity_poly.pdbx_seq_one_letter_code
_entity_poly.pdbx_strand_id
1 'polypeptide(L)' 'YLYHAYLVYMEANGYKNTLSLTMFGKGLPVMLKEYGLHYEKRRTNQGMQTNLTLKEESNADWLPKSDQPILK' A
#
# COMPACT_ATOMS: atom_id res chain seq x y z
N TYR A 1 0.89 2.25 -6.27
CA TYR A 1 -0.44 1.64 -6.04
C TYR A 1 -0.52 1.07 -4.62
N LEU A 2 -1.38 1.61 -3.76
CA LEU A 2 -1.41 1.30 -2.31
C LEU A 2 -1.76 -0.16 -1.97
N TYR A 3 -2.70 -0.78 -2.67
CA TYR A 3 -3.06 -2.18 -2.42
C TYR A 3 -1.93 -3.16 -2.74
N HIS A 4 -1.11 -2.86 -3.75
CA HIS A 4 0.08 -3.68 -4.04
C HIS A 4 1.11 -3.59 -2.93
N ALA A 5 1.32 -2.40 -2.36
CA ALA A 5 2.18 -2.23 -1.19
C ALA A 5 1.68 -3.08 0.01
N TYR A 6 0.37 -3.15 0.23
CA TYR A 6 -0.23 -4.04 1.23
C TYR A 6 0.09 -5.53 0.97
N LEU A 7 -0.05 -6.00 -0.27
CA LEU A 7 0.21 -7.41 -0.60
C LEU A 7 1.68 -7.79 -0.37
N VAL A 8 2.59 -6.93 -0.82
CA VAL A 8 4.04 -7.13 -0.62
C VAL A 8 4.36 -7.16 0.87
N TYR A 9 3.82 -6.24 1.67
CA TYR A 9 3.99 -6.26 3.12
C TYR A 9 3.51 -7.59 3.72
N MET A 10 2.33 -8.07 3.31
CA MET A 10 1.79 -9.32 3.81
C MET A 10 2.68 -10.52 3.45
N GLU A 11 3.17 -10.57 2.21
CA GLU A 11 4.08 -11.62 1.73
C GLU A 11 5.42 -11.62 2.49
N ALA A 12 6.05 -10.44 2.65
CA ALA A 12 7.32 -10.29 3.36
C ALA A 12 7.24 -10.71 4.84
N ASN A 13 6.07 -10.58 5.46
CA ASN A 13 5.81 -11.00 6.84
C ASN A 13 5.22 -12.42 6.94
N GLY A 14 5.10 -13.16 5.84
CA GLY A 14 4.62 -14.55 5.83
C GLY A 14 3.11 -14.69 6.02
N TYR A 15 2.33 -13.61 5.89
CA TYR A 15 0.87 -13.64 6.00
C TYR A 15 0.24 -14.14 4.70
N LYS A 16 -0.28 -15.37 4.73
CA LYS A 16 -0.95 -16.00 3.57
C LYS A 16 -2.40 -15.54 3.38
N ASN A 17 -3.05 -15.06 4.45
CA ASN A 17 -4.45 -14.64 4.44
C ASN A 17 -4.53 -13.13 4.22
N THR A 18 -4.51 -12.70 2.96
CA THR A 18 -4.64 -11.29 2.60
C THR A 18 -6.10 -10.89 2.40
N LEU A 19 -6.44 -9.66 2.76
CA LEU A 19 -7.71 -9.05 2.43
C LEU A 19 -7.83 -8.89 0.92
N SER A 20 -9.03 -9.12 0.38
CA SER A 20 -9.34 -8.76 -1.00
C SER A 20 -9.31 -7.24 -1.19
N LEU A 21 -9.09 -6.77 -2.41
CA LEU A 21 -9.09 -5.34 -2.76
C LEU A 21 -10.33 -4.61 -2.22
N THR A 22 -11.50 -5.25 -2.29
CA THR A 22 -12.77 -4.72 -1.80
C THR A 22 -12.79 -4.60 -0.27
N MET A 23 -12.34 -5.63 0.46
CA MET A 23 -12.30 -5.58 1.93
C MET A 23 -11.25 -4.61 2.43
N PHE A 24 -10.06 -4.60 1.81
CA PHE A 24 -9.01 -3.64 2.08
C PHE A 24 -9.53 -2.20 1.90
N GLY A 25 -10.17 -1.90 0.76
CA GLY A 25 -10.70 -0.58 0.48
C GLY A 25 -11.82 -0.13 1.44
N LYS A 26 -12.58 -1.06 2.02
CA LYS A 26 -13.61 -0.77 3.04
C LYS A 26 -13.02 -0.58 4.44
N GLY A 27 -12.02 -1.37 4.82
CA GLY A 27 -11.39 -1.32 6.14
C GLY A 27 -10.39 -0.18 6.30
N LEU A 28 -9.70 0.19 5.22
CA LEU A 28 -8.63 1.20 5.25
C LEU A 28 -9.07 2.56 5.85
N PRO A 29 -10.19 3.17 5.47
CA PRO A 29 -10.61 4.45 6.05
C PRO A 29 -10.94 4.34 7.55
N VAL A 30 -11.49 3.19 7.97
CA VAL A 30 -11.84 2.94 9.37
C VAL A 30 -10.57 2.83 10.20
N MET A 31 -9.60 2.02 9.77
CA MET A 31 -8.32 1.92 10.46
C MET A 31 -7.61 3.26 10.53
N LEU A 32 -7.52 4.01 9.42
CA LEU A 32 -6.85 5.32 9.42
C LEU A 32 -7.50 6.29 10.42
N LYS A 33 -8.83 6.27 10.53
CA LYS A 33 -9.55 7.07 11.51
C LYS A 33 -9.18 6.70 12.95
N GLU A 34 -8.98 5.41 13.25
CA GLU A 34 -8.52 4.95 14.59
C GLU A 34 -7.12 5.47 14.92
N TYR A 35 -6.25 5.61 13.92
CA TYR A 35 -4.94 6.25 14.06
C TYR A 35 -4.97 7.78 14.00
N GLY A 36 -6.16 8.41 13.94
CA GLY A 36 -6.31 9.86 13.82
C GLY A 36 -5.89 10.44 12.46
N LEU A 37 -5.75 9.60 11.43
CA LEU A 37 -5.34 9.98 10.09
C LEU A 37 -6.56 10.23 9.19
N HIS A 38 -6.53 11.34 8.46
CA HIS A 38 -7.57 11.64 7.47
C HIS A 38 -7.31 10.91 6.15
N TYR A 39 -8.30 10.15 5.68
CA TYR A 39 -8.22 9.44 4.42
C TYR A 39 -9.00 10.17 3.31
N GLU A 40 -8.28 10.57 2.27
CA GLU A 40 -8.86 11.16 1.07
C GLU A 40 -8.55 10.29 -0.15
N LYS A 41 -9.50 10.23 -1.07
CA LYS A 41 -9.31 9.62 -2.39
C LYS A 41 -9.97 10.44 -3.49
N ARG A 42 -9.32 10.53 -4.64
CA ARG A 42 -9.80 11.24 -5.83
C ARG A 42 -9.68 10.35 -7.06
N ARG A 43 -10.72 10.38 -7.91
CA ARG A 43 -10.65 9.81 -9.26
C ARG A 43 -9.85 10.74 -10.17
N THR A 44 -8.85 10.19 -10.81
CA THR A 44 -7.98 10.85 -11.79
C THR A 44 -8.03 10.09 -13.11
N ASN A 45 -7.49 10.67 -14.18
CA ASN A 45 -7.36 10.00 -15.47
C ASN A 45 -6.44 8.76 -15.42
N GLN A 46 -5.62 8.64 -14.37
CA GLN A 46 -4.71 7.51 -14.12
C GLN A 46 -5.28 6.50 -13.11
N GLY A 47 -6.52 6.70 -12.64
CA GLY A 47 -7.19 5.82 -11.69
C GLY A 47 -7.50 6.50 -10.36
N MET A 48 -7.57 5.73 -9.27
CA MET A 48 -7.85 6.25 -7.94
C MET A 48 -6.54 6.66 -7.26
N GLN A 49 -6.43 7.92 -6.85
CA GLN A 49 -5.32 8.44 -6.08
C GLN A 49 -5.76 8.72 -4.64
N THR A 50 -4.88 8.45 -3.68
CA THR A 50 -5.10 8.71 -2.26
C THR A 50 -4.14 9.78 -1.75
N ASN A 51 -4.43 10.40 -0.61
CA ASN A 51 -3.50 11.29 0.09
C ASN A 51 -2.41 10.56 0.91
N LEU A 52 -2.39 9.23 0.85
CA LEU A 52 -1.44 8.39 1.58
C LEU A 52 -0.14 8.20 0.80
N THR A 53 0.97 8.32 1.51
CA THR A 53 2.32 8.01 1.04
C THR A 53 2.95 7.00 1.98
N LEU A 54 3.73 6.05 1.44
CA LEU A 54 4.48 5.11 2.27
C LEU A 54 5.59 5.86 3.00
N LYS A 55 5.79 5.56 4.28
CA LYS A 55 6.90 6.14 5.05
C LYS A 55 8.22 5.66 4.46
N GLU A 56 9.22 6.53 4.40
CA GLU A 56 10.53 6.21 3.81
C GLU A 56 11.21 5.02 4.51
N GLU A 57 11.02 4.89 5.82
CA GLU A 57 11.50 3.75 6.62
C GLU A 57 10.90 2.42 6.15
N SER A 58 9.65 2.42 5.69
CA SER A 58 8.98 1.21 5.16
C SER A 58 9.49 0.78 3.80
N ASN A 59 10.21 1.65 3.08
CA ASN A 59 10.73 1.33 1.74
C ASN A 59 11.91 0.35 1.76
N ALA A 60 12.60 0.19 2.89
CA ALA A 60 13.80 -0.63 2.99
C ALA A 60 13.53 -2.07 3.45
N ASP A 61 12.49 -2.28 4.26
CA ASP A 61 12.30 -3.53 4.99
C ASP A 61 11.59 -4.62 4.19
N TRP A 62 10.61 -4.25 3.36
CA TRP A 62 9.77 -5.22 2.65
C TRP A 62 9.44 -4.83 1.22
N LEU A 63 9.65 -3.58 0.81
CA LEU A 63 9.47 -3.21 -0.59
C LEU A 63 10.55 -3.88 -1.44
N PRO A 64 10.20 -4.50 -2.58
CA PRO A 64 11.19 -4.98 -3.53
C PRO A 64 12.06 -3.79 -3.88
N LYS A 65 13.37 -3.92 -3.65
CA LYS A 65 14.32 -2.99 -4.22
C LYS A 65 14.04 -3.03 -5.72
N SER A 66 13.72 -1.87 -6.32
CA SER A 66 13.68 -1.81 -7.78
C SER A 66 15.06 -2.21 -8.24
N ASP A 67 15.17 -3.43 -8.77
CA ASP A 67 16.39 -3.86 -9.44
C ASP A 67 16.68 -2.81 -10.48
N GLN A 68 17.77 -2.08 -10.24
CA GLN A 68 18.40 -1.23 -11.24
C GLN A 68 18.57 -2.11 -12.48
N PRO A 69 18.33 -1.59 -13.70
CA PRO A 69 18.48 -2.39 -14.90
C PRO A 69 19.89 -2.99 -14.87
N ILE A 70 19.96 -4.32 -14.91
CA ILE A 70 21.22 -5.03 -15.11
C ILE A 70 21.68 -4.59 -16.50
N LEU A 71 22.50 -3.54 -16.53
CA LEU A 71 23.19 -3.08 -17.73
C LEU A 71 24.03 -4.26 -18.21
N LYS A 72 23.53 -4.93 -19.25
CA LYS A 72 24.30 -5.86 -20.08
C LYS A 72 25.08 -5.07 -21.12
#